data_AF-A0A8T6U3B7-F1
#
_entry.id   AF-A0A8T6U3B7-F1
#
_cell.length_a   1.000
_cell.length_b   1.000
_cell.length_c   1.000
_cell.angle_alpha   90.00
_cell.angle_beta   90.00
_cell.angle_gamma   90.00
#
_symmetry.space_group_name_H-M   'P 1'
#
loop_
_entity.id
_entity.type
_entity.pdbx_description
1 polymer ?
#
loop_
_entity_poly.entity_id
_entity_poly.type
_entity_poly.pdbx_seq_one_letter_code
_entity_poly.pdbx_strand_id
1 'polypeptide(L)'
;MELWKCTDYFGSEHVSAPGALYAEGSQRPVIKGPIFNEGGLYNIKVDIEGATSPKTSVATVLSYDTFVSVAQDQHFTIKTANAEEIPAVVKTYYDQVENFQYDPNDKSIYFEMPFNWDPTYVEQVQVVHEEVRVPKGFSPYSEGKQFVGYVNGVEVSGRALLNDPYSSEDTNIVHFLITKSELQRINNILGSENYDNDLMKLKLVPQSEITKNSVERYLVDTDNFERVPTDVVVQWDGRYGAGDDIPFEITFFDQDRNLIKDVRYAYQLFDSNDKVIVTNKGDDPNNPGIQAIEGLDIQNIMIPKQGTYRLDIRLYGTGINYDETYAGITSLPIEIGP
;
A
#
# COMPACT_ATOMS: atom_id res chain seq x y z
N MET A 1 -31.62 14.07 2.36
CA MET A 1 -31.76 13.10 3.47
C MET A 1 -30.56 13.34 4.37
N GLU A 2 -30.74 13.61 5.66
CA GLU A 2 -29.58 13.84 6.54
C GLU A 2 -28.91 12.49 6.81
N LEU A 3 -27.67 12.29 6.36
CA LEU A 3 -26.97 11.00 6.38
C LEU A 3 -26.83 10.40 7.79
N TRP A 4 -26.79 11.25 8.83
CA TRP A 4 -26.76 10.82 10.24
C TRP A 4 -28.04 10.10 10.70
N LYS A 5 -29.15 10.23 9.96
CA LYS A 5 -30.42 9.53 10.24
C LYS A 5 -30.48 8.10 9.69
N CYS A 6 -29.44 7.65 8.99
CA CYS A 6 -29.32 6.30 8.44
C CYS A 6 -28.47 5.37 9.31
N THR A 7 -28.19 5.77 10.56
CA THR A 7 -27.45 4.97 11.53
C THR A 7 -28.42 4.14 12.37
N ASP A 8 -28.32 2.82 12.26
CA ASP A 8 -29.05 1.89 13.13
C ASP A 8 -28.21 1.60 14.38
N TYR A 9 -28.82 1.79 15.54
CA TYR A 9 -28.20 1.51 16.82
C TYR A 9 -28.76 0.20 17.39
N PHE A 10 -27.89 -0.79 17.57
CA PHE A 10 -28.24 -2.09 18.12
C PHE A 10 -27.77 -2.19 19.57
N GLY A 11 -28.75 -2.36 20.46
CA GLY A 11 -28.60 -2.34 21.91
C GLY A 11 -29.87 -1.80 22.55
N SER A 12 -29.93 -1.84 23.87
CA SER A 12 -30.99 -1.20 24.63
C SER A 12 -30.58 0.23 24.96
N GLU A 13 -31.49 1.18 24.76
CA GLU A 13 -31.28 2.54 25.23
C GLU A 13 -31.36 2.58 26.76
N HIS A 14 -30.39 3.21 27.41
CA HIS A 14 -30.40 3.26 28.86
C HIS A 14 -31.48 4.21 29.39
N VAL A 15 -32.35 3.69 30.24
CA VAL A 15 -33.53 4.39 30.81
C VAL A 15 -33.26 5.72 31.53
N SER A 16 -32.00 6.05 31.82
CA SER A 16 -31.61 7.31 32.48
C SER A 16 -30.57 8.14 31.74
N ALA A 17 -30.21 7.74 30.51
CA ALA A 17 -29.32 8.50 29.65
C ALA A 17 -29.77 8.33 28.18
N PRO A 18 -30.63 9.25 27.68
CA PRO A 18 -31.08 9.23 26.30
C PRO A 18 -29.88 9.22 25.33
N GLY A 19 -29.90 8.33 24.35
CA GLY A 19 -28.80 8.13 23.39
C GLY A 19 -27.67 7.19 23.84
N ALA A 20 -27.61 6.78 25.11
CA ALA A 20 -26.62 5.81 25.57
C ALA A 20 -27.09 4.37 25.30
N LEU A 21 -26.25 3.59 24.62
CA LEU A 21 -26.52 2.18 24.30
C LEU A 21 -25.84 1.25 25.30
N TYR A 22 -26.56 0.24 25.76
CA TYR A 22 -25.99 -0.86 26.54
C TYR A 22 -26.38 -2.22 25.93
N ALA A 23 -25.54 -3.22 26.14
CA ALA A 23 -25.78 -4.60 25.76
C ALA A 23 -25.63 -5.50 27.00
N GLU A 24 -26.44 -6.55 27.11
CA GLU A 24 -26.44 -7.44 28.28
C GLU A 24 -25.38 -8.55 28.16
N GLY A 25 -24.82 -8.96 29.30
CA GLY A 25 -23.81 -10.03 29.36
C GLY A 25 -22.45 -9.60 28.77
N SER A 26 -21.88 -10.42 27.88
CA SER A 26 -20.60 -10.18 27.20
C SER A 26 -20.76 -9.51 25.82
N GLN A 27 -21.98 -9.09 25.46
CA GLN A 27 -22.23 -8.42 24.19
C GLN A 27 -21.75 -6.97 24.20
N ARG A 28 -21.52 -6.42 23.00
CA ARG A 28 -21.10 -5.01 22.80
C ARG A 28 -22.20 -4.27 22.04
N PRO A 29 -22.48 -3.00 22.35
CA PRO A 29 -23.31 -2.15 21.50
C PRO A 29 -22.75 -2.14 20.07
N VAL A 30 -23.63 -2.25 19.07
CA VAL A 30 -23.25 -2.21 17.65
C VAL A 30 -23.89 -0.99 17.02
N ILE A 31 -23.07 -0.14 16.40
CA ILE A 31 -23.51 1.01 15.63
C ILE A 31 -23.33 0.64 14.16
N LYS A 32 -24.40 0.66 13.39
CA LYS A 32 -24.35 0.41 11.95
C LYS A 32 -24.63 1.71 11.22
N GLY A 33 -23.58 2.28 10.64
CA GLY A 33 -23.69 3.48 9.81
C GLY A 33 -24.42 3.24 8.48
N PRO A 34 -24.66 4.32 7.71
CA PRO A 34 -25.12 4.21 6.33
C PRO A 34 -24.16 3.36 5.48
N ILE A 35 -24.70 2.73 4.44
CA ILE A 35 -23.90 2.04 3.43
C ILE A 35 -23.17 3.10 2.60
N PHE A 36 -21.85 2.97 2.50
CA PHE A 36 -21.05 3.75 1.55
C PHE A 36 -21.45 3.34 0.13
N ASN A 37 -22.06 4.25 -0.62
CA ASN A 37 -22.53 4.04 -1.99
C ASN A 37 -21.52 4.53 -3.03
N GLU A 38 -20.50 5.27 -2.60
CA GLU A 38 -19.43 5.82 -3.41
C GLU A 38 -18.09 5.40 -2.78
N GLY A 39 -17.04 5.31 -3.60
CA GLY A 39 -15.69 5.17 -3.07
C GLY A 39 -15.20 6.49 -2.48
N GLY A 40 -14.13 6.40 -1.72
CA GLY A 40 -13.37 7.55 -1.28
C GLY A 40 -12.87 7.48 0.16
N LEU A 41 -12.24 8.56 0.61
CA LEU A 41 -11.71 8.69 1.96
C LEU A 41 -12.76 9.25 2.94
N TYR A 42 -13.17 8.43 3.90
CA TYR A 42 -14.15 8.80 4.92
C TYR A 42 -13.45 9.07 6.26
N ASN A 43 -13.71 10.21 6.87
CA ASN A 43 -13.33 10.45 8.27
C ASN A 43 -14.42 9.92 9.21
N ILE A 44 -14.05 8.99 10.09
CA ILE A 44 -14.88 8.44 11.16
C ILE A 44 -14.41 9.02 12.49
N LYS A 45 -15.30 9.80 13.12
CA LYS A 45 -15.10 10.35 14.47
C LYS A 45 -16.02 9.65 15.46
N VAL A 46 -15.45 9.16 16.55
CA VAL A 46 -16.17 8.48 17.63
C VAL A 46 -15.76 9.10 18.96
N ASP A 47 -16.71 9.70 19.65
CA ASP A 47 -16.54 10.24 21.00
C ASP A 47 -17.16 9.29 22.03
N ILE A 48 -16.37 8.84 22.99
CA ILE A 48 -16.89 8.14 24.17
C ILE A 48 -17.10 9.18 25.26
N GLU A 49 -18.35 9.60 25.42
CA GLU A 49 -18.77 10.61 26.40
C GLU A 49 -19.06 10.04 27.79
N GLY A 50 -19.26 8.72 27.89
CA GLY A 50 -19.53 8.01 29.14
C GLY A 50 -19.12 6.55 29.05
N ALA A 51 -18.58 6.01 30.15
CA ALA A 51 -18.14 4.62 30.25
C ALA A 51 -18.55 4.06 31.61
N THR A 52 -18.67 2.73 31.74
CA THR A 52 -19.06 1.98 32.95
C THR A 52 -20.46 2.22 33.51
N SER A 53 -21.02 3.43 33.39
CA SER A 53 -22.42 3.71 33.72
C SER A 53 -22.93 4.87 32.86
N PRO A 54 -24.15 4.77 32.32
CA PRO A 54 -24.80 5.85 31.56
C PRO A 54 -25.05 7.13 32.36
N LYS A 55 -24.92 7.10 33.69
CA LYS A 55 -24.97 8.31 34.55
C LYS A 55 -23.61 8.95 34.79
N THR A 56 -22.54 8.35 34.28
CA THR A 56 -21.17 8.77 34.56
C THR A 56 -20.50 9.15 33.26
N SER A 57 -20.44 10.45 33.00
CA SER A 57 -19.58 10.96 31.94
C SER A 57 -18.13 10.64 32.27
N VAL A 58 -17.34 10.34 31.24
CA VAL A 58 -15.89 10.32 31.43
C VAL A 58 -15.42 11.73 31.76
N ALA A 59 -14.43 11.86 32.65
CA ALA A 59 -13.91 13.17 33.04
C ALA A 59 -13.29 13.94 31.86
N THR A 60 -12.81 13.19 30.85
CA THR A 60 -12.34 13.67 29.57
C THR A 60 -12.94 12.78 28.49
N VAL A 61 -13.63 13.36 27.51
CA VAL A 61 -14.17 12.64 26.35
C VAL A 61 -13.02 11.91 25.66
N LEU A 62 -13.18 10.60 25.42
CA LEU A 62 -12.22 9.83 24.63
C LEU A 62 -12.64 9.93 23.17
N SER A 63 -11.98 10.80 22.43
CA SER A 63 -12.21 11.00 21.01
C SER A 63 -11.30 10.10 20.18
N TYR A 64 -11.88 9.41 19.22
CA TYR A 64 -11.20 8.66 18.17
C TYR A 64 -11.50 9.34 16.84
N ASP A 65 -10.48 9.68 16.08
CA ASP A 65 -10.57 10.30 14.76
C ASP A 65 -9.73 9.42 13.83
N THR A 66 -10.38 8.73 12.89
CA THR A 66 -9.72 7.78 11.98
C THR A 66 -10.25 7.96 10.57
N PHE A 67 -9.45 7.59 9.57
CA PHE A 67 -9.86 7.61 8.18
C PHE A 67 -10.04 6.18 7.65
N VAL A 68 -11.08 5.96 6.84
CA VAL A 68 -11.37 4.71 6.16
C VAL A 68 -11.51 4.98 4.68
N SER A 69 -10.70 4.30 3.88
CA SER A 69 -10.80 4.32 2.42
C SER A 69 -11.74 3.23 1.93
N VAL A 70 -12.71 3.60 1.11
CA VAL A 70 -13.59 2.67 0.40
C VAL A 70 -13.20 2.68 -1.08
N ALA A 71 -12.89 1.51 -1.61
CA ALA A 71 -12.45 1.42 -3.00
C ALA A 71 -13.62 1.54 -3.99
N GLN A 72 -13.35 2.13 -5.14
CA GLN A 72 -14.28 2.18 -6.27
C GLN A 72 -13.55 1.91 -7.59
N ASP A 73 -14.09 0.98 -8.36
CA ASP A 73 -13.63 0.69 -9.71
C ASP A 73 -14.27 1.68 -10.71
N GLN A 74 -13.46 2.27 -11.57
CA GLN A 74 -13.88 3.12 -12.67
C GLN A 74 -13.35 2.56 -13.99
N HIS A 75 -14.25 2.34 -14.93
CA HIS A 75 -13.96 1.68 -16.19
C HIS A 75 -13.70 2.70 -17.30
N PHE A 76 -12.58 2.53 -17.99
CA PHE A 76 -12.13 3.36 -19.09
C PHE A 76 -11.82 2.51 -20.33
N THR A 77 -11.62 3.19 -21.46
CA THR A 77 -11.23 2.56 -22.71
C THR A 77 -10.01 3.28 -23.27
N ILE A 78 -8.93 2.53 -23.42
CA ILE A 78 -7.74 2.97 -24.12
C ILE A 78 -7.97 2.80 -25.61
N LYS A 79 -7.76 3.87 -26.38
CA LYS A 79 -7.80 3.84 -27.84
C LYS A 79 -6.38 3.85 -28.37
N THR A 80 -5.97 2.74 -28.99
CA THR A 80 -4.61 2.63 -29.55
C THR A 80 -4.51 3.35 -30.90
N ALA A 81 -3.28 3.57 -31.38
CA ALA A 81 -3.04 4.13 -32.72
C ALA A 81 -3.64 3.28 -33.86
N ASN A 82 -3.87 1.98 -33.61
CA ASN A 82 -4.47 1.05 -34.58
C ASN A 82 -6.01 0.98 -34.46
N ALA A 83 -6.63 1.89 -33.72
CA ALA A 83 -8.06 1.92 -33.43
C ALA A 83 -8.57 0.67 -32.68
N GLU A 84 -7.70 -0.02 -31.95
CA GLU A 84 -8.10 -1.06 -31.00
C GLU A 84 -8.57 -0.41 -29.70
N GLU A 85 -9.64 -0.96 -29.13
CA GLU A 85 -10.20 -0.54 -27.84
C GLU A 85 -9.81 -1.55 -26.76
N ILE A 86 -8.95 -1.12 -25.84
CA ILE A 86 -8.47 -1.93 -24.73
C ILE A 86 -9.18 -1.48 -23.46
N PRO A 87 -9.85 -2.37 -22.71
CA PRO A 87 -10.44 -2.01 -21.43
C PRO A 87 -9.34 -1.67 -20.42
N ALA A 88 -9.55 -0.62 -19.62
CA ALA A 88 -8.70 -0.28 -18.49
C ALA A 88 -9.58 0.02 -17.28
N VAL A 89 -9.09 -0.27 -16.08
CA VAL A 89 -9.78 0.08 -14.83
C VAL A 89 -8.83 0.90 -13.98
N VAL A 90 -9.33 2.02 -13.47
CA VAL A 90 -8.67 2.71 -12.35
C VAL A 90 -9.48 2.39 -11.10
N LYS A 91 -8.85 1.74 -10.13
CA LYS A 91 -9.43 1.50 -8.82
C LYS A 91 -8.87 2.53 -7.86
N THR A 92 -9.73 3.43 -7.41
CA THR A 92 -9.38 4.48 -6.46
C THR A 92 -9.84 4.13 -5.06
N TYR A 93 -9.04 4.53 -4.08
CA TYR A 93 -9.36 4.41 -2.65
C TYR A 93 -9.49 5.80 -2.00
N TYR A 94 -9.47 6.87 -2.82
CA TYR A 94 -9.37 8.24 -2.34
C TYR A 94 -10.51 9.13 -2.83
N ASP A 95 -10.64 9.31 -4.14
CA ASP A 95 -11.69 10.11 -4.77
C ASP A 95 -11.88 9.71 -6.24
N GLN A 96 -13.00 10.12 -6.85
CA GLN A 96 -13.28 9.81 -8.25
C GLN A 96 -12.20 10.37 -9.19
N VAL A 97 -11.89 9.61 -10.24
CA VAL A 97 -10.83 9.99 -11.18
C VAL A 97 -11.48 10.53 -12.43
N GLU A 98 -10.91 11.62 -12.94
CA GLU A 98 -11.37 12.32 -14.11
C GLU A 98 -10.24 12.40 -15.16
N ASN A 99 -10.61 12.85 -16.36
CA ASN A 99 -9.69 13.12 -17.46
C ASN A 99 -8.73 11.97 -17.78
N PHE A 100 -9.22 10.73 -17.71
CA PHE A 100 -8.46 9.56 -18.15
C PHE A 100 -8.07 9.70 -19.62
N GLN A 101 -6.77 9.61 -19.90
CA GLN A 101 -6.19 9.75 -21.22
C GLN A 101 -5.09 8.71 -21.43
N TYR A 102 -4.92 8.32 -22.69
CA TYR A 102 -3.82 7.48 -23.14
C TYR A 102 -3.07 8.20 -24.26
N ASP A 103 -1.77 8.39 -24.10
CA ASP A 103 -0.91 8.95 -25.15
C ASP A 103 -0.30 7.81 -25.98
N PRO A 104 -0.65 7.65 -27.27
CA PRO A 104 -0.11 6.57 -28.10
C PRO A 104 1.39 6.73 -28.43
N ASN A 105 1.99 7.91 -28.23
CA ASN A 105 3.40 8.15 -28.56
C ASN A 105 4.34 7.52 -27.53
N ASP A 106 4.12 7.82 -26.25
CA ASP A 106 4.90 7.28 -25.13
C ASP A 106 4.19 6.14 -24.39
N LYS A 107 2.98 5.77 -24.84
CA LYS A 107 2.11 4.71 -24.31
C LYS A 107 1.68 4.97 -22.86
N SER A 108 1.76 6.21 -22.39
CA SER A 108 1.41 6.56 -21.03
C SER A 108 -0.09 6.63 -20.79
N ILE A 109 -0.48 6.33 -19.56
CA ILE A 109 -1.82 6.59 -19.04
C ILE A 109 -1.74 7.83 -18.14
N TYR A 110 -2.71 8.71 -18.27
CA TYR A 110 -2.88 9.90 -17.44
C TYR A 110 -4.29 9.91 -16.86
N PHE A 111 -4.43 10.33 -15.61
CA PHE A 111 -5.71 10.64 -14.97
C PHE A 111 -5.47 11.61 -13.83
N GLU A 112 -6.53 12.26 -13.35
CA GLU A 112 -6.45 13.17 -12.22
C GLU A 112 -7.62 12.99 -11.27
N MET A 113 -7.46 13.46 -10.04
CA MET A 113 -8.52 13.42 -9.03
C MET A 113 -8.40 14.63 -8.12
N PRO A 114 -9.49 15.04 -7.44
CA PRO A 114 -9.43 16.03 -6.39
C PRO A 114 -8.44 15.61 -5.30
N PHE A 115 -7.57 16.54 -4.88
CA PHE A 115 -6.66 16.32 -3.76
C PHE A 115 -6.25 17.65 -3.14
N ASN A 116 -6.29 17.71 -1.80
CA ASN A 116 -5.88 18.89 -1.06
C ASN A 116 -4.37 18.84 -0.78
N TRP A 117 -3.61 19.69 -1.46
CA TRP A 117 -2.15 19.78 -1.30
C TRP A 117 -1.69 20.67 -0.14
N ASP A 118 -2.62 21.25 0.63
CA ASP A 118 -2.29 22.02 1.83
C ASP A 118 -1.40 21.19 2.78
N PRO A 119 -0.26 21.73 3.26
CA PRO A 119 0.66 20.98 4.10
C PRO A 119 0.04 20.42 5.39
N THR A 120 -0.96 21.09 5.97
CA THR A 120 -1.63 20.60 7.19
C THR A 120 -2.54 19.41 6.90
N TYR A 121 -3.11 19.35 5.70
CA TYR A 121 -3.87 18.20 5.23
C TYR A 121 -2.95 17.03 4.85
N VAL A 122 -1.91 17.30 4.06
CA VAL A 122 -0.90 16.29 3.68
C VAL A 122 -0.29 15.60 4.90
N GLU A 123 -0.13 16.32 6.02
CA GLU A 123 0.38 15.76 7.27
C GLU A 123 -0.52 14.66 7.88
N GLN A 124 -1.80 14.65 7.54
CA GLN A 124 -2.80 13.70 8.04
C GLN A 124 -2.97 12.48 7.12
N VAL A 125 -2.65 12.63 5.84
CA VAL A 125 -2.74 11.55 4.85
C VAL A 125 -1.70 10.47 5.17
N GLN A 126 -2.12 9.21 5.28
CA GLN A 126 -1.20 8.09 5.48
C GLN A 126 -0.61 7.63 4.14
N VAL A 127 -1.49 7.31 3.20
CA VAL A 127 -1.16 6.88 1.85
C VAL A 127 -2.31 7.24 0.92
N VAL A 128 -1.98 7.67 -0.29
CA VAL A 128 -2.92 7.71 -1.42
C VAL A 128 -2.70 6.44 -2.24
N HIS A 129 -3.75 5.65 -2.39
CA HIS A 129 -3.71 4.35 -3.04
C HIS A 129 -4.59 4.37 -4.29
N GLU A 130 -3.96 4.18 -5.44
CA GLU A 130 -4.61 4.04 -6.74
C GLU A 130 -4.10 2.79 -7.43
N GLU A 131 -4.93 2.12 -8.22
CA GLU A 131 -4.51 1.01 -9.05
C GLU A 131 -4.90 1.24 -10.50
N VAL A 132 -3.94 1.06 -11.40
CA VAL A 132 -4.20 1.00 -12.84
C VAL A 132 -4.17 -0.46 -13.26
N ARG A 133 -5.32 -0.99 -13.68
CA ARG A 133 -5.48 -2.38 -14.12
C ARG A 133 -5.67 -2.43 -15.62
N VAL A 134 -4.78 -3.14 -16.30
CA VAL A 134 -4.78 -3.25 -17.77
C VAL A 134 -4.60 -4.73 -18.15
N PRO A 135 -5.28 -5.24 -19.19
CA PRO A 135 -5.13 -6.63 -19.62
C PRO A 135 -3.67 -7.00 -19.89
N LYS A 136 -3.21 -8.15 -19.39
CA LYS A 136 -1.83 -8.64 -19.59
C LYS A 136 -1.49 -8.84 -21.08
N GLY A 137 -2.50 -9.06 -21.92
CA GLY A 137 -2.35 -9.14 -23.38
C GLY A 137 -2.00 -7.81 -24.06
N PHE A 138 -2.18 -6.67 -23.38
CA PHE A 138 -1.82 -5.38 -23.94
C PHE A 138 -0.33 -5.10 -23.77
N SER A 139 0.44 -5.26 -24.86
CA SER A 139 1.90 -5.24 -24.86
C SER A 139 2.59 -4.11 -24.06
N PRO A 140 2.10 -2.85 -24.04
CA PRO A 140 2.73 -1.81 -23.23
C PRO A 140 2.62 -2.02 -21.72
N TYR A 141 1.63 -2.77 -21.25
CA TYR A 141 1.34 -3.04 -19.83
C TYR A 141 1.37 -4.54 -19.50
N SER A 142 2.03 -5.34 -20.33
CA SER A 142 2.15 -6.78 -20.12
C SER A 142 3.03 -7.11 -18.90
N GLU A 143 2.99 -8.36 -18.46
CA GLU A 143 3.91 -8.88 -17.45
C GLU A 143 5.38 -8.64 -17.86
N GLY A 144 6.27 -8.42 -16.88
CA GLY A 144 7.68 -8.12 -17.09
C GLY A 144 8.01 -6.65 -17.44
N LYS A 145 7.01 -5.85 -17.83
CA LYS A 145 7.19 -4.41 -18.03
C LYS A 145 7.50 -3.71 -16.71
N GLN A 146 8.40 -2.73 -16.80
CA GLN A 146 8.63 -1.78 -15.71
C GLN A 146 7.84 -0.51 -15.97
N PHE A 147 7.66 0.30 -14.95
CA PHE A 147 6.91 1.54 -15.05
C PHE A 147 7.63 2.65 -14.30
N VAL A 148 7.41 3.87 -14.76
CA VAL A 148 7.75 5.08 -14.02
C VAL A 148 6.46 5.87 -13.82
N GLY A 149 6.24 6.30 -12.58
CA GLY A 149 5.05 7.02 -12.16
C GLY A 149 5.39 8.48 -11.91
N TYR A 150 4.44 9.36 -12.17
CA TYR A 150 4.56 10.78 -11.85
C TYR A 150 3.31 11.26 -11.13
N VAL A 151 3.51 12.14 -10.15
CA VAL A 151 2.45 12.89 -9.48
C VAL A 151 2.73 14.37 -9.65
N ASN A 152 1.79 15.10 -10.26
CA ASN A 152 1.94 16.52 -10.59
C ASN A 152 3.22 16.83 -11.38
N GLY A 153 3.67 15.88 -12.23
CA GLY A 153 4.89 16.00 -13.02
C GLY A 153 6.19 15.66 -12.27
N VAL A 154 6.12 15.34 -10.98
CA VAL A 154 7.26 14.85 -10.19
C VAL A 154 7.29 13.33 -10.26
N GLU A 155 8.43 12.77 -10.67
CA GLU A 155 8.63 11.31 -10.65
C GLU A 155 8.54 10.78 -9.22
N VAL A 156 7.73 9.75 -9.01
CA VAL A 156 7.57 9.13 -7.70
C VAL A 156 8.63 8.05 -7.47
N SER A 157 8.98 7.81 -6.21
CA SER A 157 9.92 6.75 -5.85
C SER A 157 9.40 5.37 -6.28
N GLY A 158 10.30 4.41 -6.55
CA GLY A 158 9.92 3.04 -6.89
C GLY A 158 9.03 2.38 -5.83
N ARG A 159 9.20 2.72 -4.54
CA ARG A 159 8.31 2.24 -3.46
C ARG A 159 6.88 2.73 -3.57
N ALA A 160 6.68 3.87 -4.22
CA ALA A 160 5.36 4.43 -4.45
C ALA A 160 4.71 3.89 -5.73
N LEU A 161 5.41 3.05 -6.52
CA LEU A 161 4.89 2.45 -7.73
C LEU A 161 5.20 0.95 -7.81
N LEU A 162 4.24 0.11 -7.44
CA LEU A 162 4.42 -1.34 -7.41
C LEU A 162 3.72 -2.00 -8.59
N ASN A 163 4.42 -2.91 -9.27
CA ASN A 163 3.84 -3.74 -10.32
C ASN A 163 3.43 -5.09 -9.73
N ASP A 164 2.13 -5.36 -9.72
CA ASP A 164 1.52 -6.59 -9.23
C ASP A 164 0.94 -7.40 -10.41
N PRO A 165 1.71 -8.38 -10.93
CA PRO A 165 1.23 -9.32 -11.91
C PRO A 165 0.49 -10.53 -11.29
N TYR A 166 0.38 -10.62 -9.96
CA TYR A 166 -0.03 -11.83 -9.24
C TYR A 166 -1.51 -11.79 -8.81
N SER A 167 -2.02 -10.63 -8.38
CA SER A 167 -3.40 -10.50 -7.86
C SER A 167 -4.50 -10.79 -8.89
N SER A 168 -4.18 -10.87 -10.18
CA SER A 168 -5.14 -11.14 -11.24
C SER A 168 -4.54 -12.02 -12.33
N GLU A 169 -5.30 -13.03 -12.78
CA GLU A 169 -4.92 -13.85 -13.92
C GLU A 169 -4.92 -13.04 -15.24
N ASP A 170 -5.90 -12.15 -15.41
CA ASP A 170 -6.17 -11.46 -16.67
C ASP A 170 -5.51 -10.08 -16.79
N THR A 171 -5.34 -9.39 -15.67
CA THR A 171 -4.87 -7.99 -15.65
C THR A 171 -3.54 -7.85 -14.94
N ASN A 172 -2.69 -6.98 -15.48
CA ASN A 172 -1.55 -6.46 -14.75
C ASN A 172 -2.02 -5.26 -13.92
N ILE A 173 -1.67 -5.22 -12.64
CA ILE A 173 -2.10 -4.18 -11.72
C ILE A 173 -0.87 -3.34 -11.36
N VAL A 174 -0.94 -2.03 -11.59
CA VAL A 174 0.10 -1.11 -11.12
C VAL A 174 -0.46 -0.25 -10.02
N HIS A 175 0.09 -0.39 -8.82
CA HIS A 175 -0.30 0.35 -7.63
C HIS A 175 0.50 1.64 -7.53
N PHE A 176 -0.17 2.77 -7.40
CA PHE A 176 0.40 3.98 -6.82
C PHE A 176 0.13 3.96 -5.31
N LEU A 177 1.19 3.90 -4.51
CA LEU A 177 1.15 3.96 -3.05
C LEU A 177 1.90 5.21 -2.57
N ILE A 178 1.28 6.38 -2.76
CA ILE A 178 1.92 7.66 -2.45
C ILE A 178 1.81 7.93 -0.95
N THR A 179 2.86 7.58 -0.21
CA THR A 179 2.91 7.79 1.24
C THR A 179 2.94 9.27 1.60
N LYS A 180 2.63 9.58 2.86
CA LYS A 180 2.82 10.91 3.45
C LYS A 180 4.18 11.53 3.12
N SER A 181 5.27 10.78 3.32
CA SER A 181 6.62 11.28 3.09
C SER A 181 6.87 11.62 1.63
N GLU A 182 6.26 10.86 0.71
CA GLU A 182 6.34 11.13 -0.71
C GLU A 182 5.52 12.35 -1.13
N LEU A 183 4.32 12.52 -0.58
CA LEU A 183 3.51 13.74 -0.76
C LEU A 183 4.26 14.98 -0.27
N GLN A 184 4.88 14.91 0.91
CA GLN A 184 5.72 15.99 1.45
C GLN A 184 6.91 16.29 0.53
N ARG A 185 7.58 15.26 -0.02
CA ARG A 185 8.67 15.43 -0.99
C ARG A 185 8.19 16.13 -2.26
N ILE A 186 7.05 15.73 -2.81
CA ILE A 186 6.45 16.37 -3.99
C ILE A 186 6.15 17.85 -3.70
N ASN A 187 5.51 18.15 -2.56
CA ASN A 187 5.24 19.52 -2.12
C ASN A 187 6.53 20.35 -1.97
N ASN A 188 7.60 19.76 -1.46
CA ASN A 188 8.89 20.45 -1.33
C ASN A 188 9.53 20.75 -2.69
N ILE A 189 9.36 19.88 -3.69
CA ILE A 189 9.89 20.07 -5.05
C ILE A 189 9.09 21.12 -5.81
N LEU A 190 7.76 21.06 -5.75
CA LEU A 190 6.87 21.98 -6.46
C LEU A 190 6.74 23.34 -5.77
N GLY A 191 7.08 23.42 -4.48
CA GLY A 191 7.03 24.65 -3.70
C GLY A 191 5.59 25.08 -3.37
N SER A 192 5.48 26.28 -2.81
CA SER A 192 4.20 26.80 -2.29
C SER A 192 3.11 26.99 -3.35
N GLU A 193 3.47 27.07 -4.63
CA GLU A 193 2.50 27.18 -5.72
C GLU A 193 1.62 25.91 -5.86
N ASN A 194 2.10 24.75 -5.37
CA ASN A 194 1.30 23.53 -5.40
C ASN A 194 0.27 23.45 -4.27
N TYR A 195 0.39 24.26 -3.22
CA TYR A 195 -0.51 24.15 -2.05
C TYR A 195 -1.95 24.54 -2.37
N ASP A 196 -2.13 25.44 -3.35
CA ASP A 196 -3.43 25.87 -3.86
C ASP A 196 -3.90 25.03 -5.08
N ASN A 197 -3.18 23.94 -5.41
CA ASN A 197 -3.64 23.01 -6.43
C ASN A 197 -4.71 22.09 -5.83
N ASP A 198 -5.87 22.03 -6.47
CA ASP A 198 -6.99 21.20 -6.03
C ASP A 198 -6.95 19.79 -6.66
N LEU A 199 -5.94 19.49 -7.48
CA LEU A 199 -5.84 18.25 -8.24
C LEU A 199 -4.52 17.51 -7.97
N MET A 200 -4.64 16.19 -7.83
CA MET A 200 -3.54 15.25 -8.02
C MET A 200 -3.59 14.69 -9.44
N LYS A 201 -2.52 14.87 -10.19
CA LYS A 201 -2.37 14.40 -11.58
C LYS A 201 -1.41 13.22 -11.61
N LEU A 202 -1.90 12.05 -11.97
CA LEU A 202 -1.12 10.83 -12.04
C LEU A 202 -0.79 10.50 -13.50
N LYS A 203 0.48 10.17 -13.76
CA LYS A 203 0.93 9.68 -15.06
C LYS A 203 1.70 8.38 -14.87
N LEU A 204 1.33 7.36 -15.62
CA LEU A 204 2.00 6.06 -15.64
C LEU A 204 2.67 5.86 -17.01
N VAL A 205 3.99 5.66 -17.00
CA VAL A 205 4.78 5.52 -18.24
C VAL A 205 5.41 4.13 -18.29
N PRO A 206 5.01 3.26 -19.24
CA PRO A 206 5.62 1.96 -19.39
C PRO A 206 7.06 2.08 -19.89
N GLN A 207 7.91 1.22 -19.37
CA GLN A 207 9.33 1.12 -19.72
C GLN A 207 9.60 -0.16 -20.52
N SER A 208 10.85 -0.28 -20.97
CA SER A 208 11.33 -1.52 -21.57
C SER A 208 11.24 -2.69 -20.57
N GLU A 209 11.06 -3.88 -21.13
CA GLU A 209 11.15 -5.11 -20.36
C GLU A 209 12.59 -5.34 -19.91
N ILE A 210 12.74 -5.90 -18.72
CA ILE A 210 14.04 -6.19 -18.11
C ILE A 210 14.08 -7.65 -17.69
N THR A 211 15.27 -8.24 -17.70
CA THR A 211 15.49 -9.55 -17.10
C THR A 211 15.79 -9.35 -15.61
N LYS A 212 14.94 -9.93 -14.76
CA LYS A 212 15.14 -9.93 -13.32
C LYS A 212 15.87 -11.18 -12.87
N ASN A 213 16.81 -11.00 -11.95
CA ASN A 213 17.26 -12.08 -11.08
C ASN A 213 16.19 -12.33 -10.02
N SER A 214 16.08 -13.56 -9.55
CA SER A 214 15.03 -13.96 -8.60
C SER A 214 15.53 -15.06 -7.67
N VAL A 215 15.23 -14.94 -6.39
CA VAL A 215 15.48 -15.98 -5.38
C VAL A 215 14.22 -16.16 -4.55
N GLU A 216 13.85 -17.41 -4.30
CA GLU A 216 12.65 -17.76 -3.56
C GLU A 216 12.99 -18.71 -2.41
N ARG A 217 12.39 -18.45 -1.23
CA ARG A 217 12.54 -19.28 -0.02
C ARG A 217 11.28 -19.26 0.83
N TYR A 218 11.00 -20.38 1.47
CA TYR A 218 10.01 -20.44 2.55
C TYR A 218 10.56 -19.81 3.83
N LEU A 219 9.66 -19.33 4.69
CA LEU A 219 9.99 -18.90 6.04
C LEU A 219 9.91 -20.09 7.01
N VAL A 220 10.65 -19.97 8.10
CA VAL A 220 10.56 -20.88 9.25
C VAL A 220 10.23 -20.11 10.52
N ASP A 221 9.56 -20.77 11.45
CA ASP A 221 9.27 -20.26 12.78
C ASP A 221 10.58 -20.01 13.57
N THR A 222 10.61 -18.96 14.39
CA THR A 222 11.84 -18.55 15.09
C THR A 222 12.18 -19.40 16.31
N ASP A 223 11.22 -20.16 16.84
CA ASP A 223 11.38 -20.97 18.05
C ASP A 223 11.65 -22.44 17.71
N ASN A 224 10.87 -23.01 16.78
CA ASN A 224 10.93 -24.44 16.47
C ASN A 224 11.55 -24.76 15.08
N PHE A 225 11.80 -23.75 14.25
CA PHE A 225 12.37 -23.87 12.90
C PHE A 225 11.55 -24.71 11.91
N GLU A 226 10.27 -24.95 12.20
CA GLU A 226 9.35 -25.57 11.25
C GLU A 226 8.93 -24.57 10.17
N ARG A 227 8.62 -25.07 8.98
CA ARG A 227 8.14 -24.23 7.87
C ARG A 227 6.80 -23.59 8.24
N VAL A 228 6.70 -22.27 8.06
CA VAL A 228 5.46 -21.51 8.17
C VAL A 228 4.79 -21.37 6.79
N PRO A 229 3.49 -21.05 6.70
CA PRO A 229 2.76 -21.01 5.43
C PRO A 229 3.07 -19.75 4.60
N THR A 230 4.35 -19.38 4.51
CA THR A 230 4.82 -18.17 3.84
C THR A 230 6.04 -18.46 2.97
N ASP A 231 5.95 -18.11 1.70
CA ASP A 231 7.08 -18.07 0.77
C ASP A 231 7.41 -16.62 0.43
N VAL A 232 8.71 -16.29 0.36
CA VAL A 232 9.21 -14.96 -0.02
C VAL A 232 10.00 -15.06 -1.31
N VAL A 233 9.65 -14.21 -2.25
CA VAL A 233 10.37 -14.01 -3.50
C VAL A 233 11.06 -12.65 -3.46
N VAL A 234 12.36 -12.65 -3.73
CA VAL A 234 13.16 -11.42 -3.88
C VAL A 234 13.64 -11.33 -5.32
N GLN A 235 13.33 -10.22 -5.99
CA GLN A 235 13.72 -9.98 -7.38
C GLN A 235 14.48 -8.65 -7.53
N TRP A 236 15.37 -8.56 -8.51
CA TRP A 236 16.06 -7.32 -8.85
C TRP A 236 16.50 -7.33 -10.31
N ASP A 237 16.67 -6.15 -10.90
CA ASP A 237 17.20 -6.00 -12.25
C ASP A 237 18.69 -6.38 -12.29
N GLY A 238 19.04 -7.37 -13.12
CA GLY A 238 20.42 -7.86 -13.23
C GLY A 238 21.41 -6.89 -13.87
N ARG A 239 20.95 -5.73 -14.34
CA ARG A 239 21.80 -4.65 -14.84
C ARG A 239 22.45 -3.83 -13.73
N TYR A 240 21.90 -3.87 -12.51
CA TYR A 240 22.54 -3.23 -11.36
C TYR A 240 23.71 -4.07 -10.85
N GLY A 241 24.76 -3.38 -10.42
CA GLY A 241 26.00 -3.97 -9.97
C GLY A 241 26.56 -3.32 -8.70
N ALA A 242 27.86 -3.47 -8.52
CA ALA A 242 28.53 -2.90 -7.38
C ALA A 242 28.59 -1.37 -7.45
N GLY A 243 28.25 -0.71 -6.36
CA GLY A 243 28.18 0.75 -6.24
C GLY A 243 26.79 1.32 -6.51
N ASP A 244 25.87 0.52 -7.03
CA ASP A 244 24.50 0.95 -7.29
C ASP A 244 23.62 0.85 -6.03
N ASP A 245 22.55 1.64 -6.03
CA ASP A 245 21.41 1.50 -5.13
C ASP A 245 20.37 0.60 -5.79
N ILE A 246 20.35 -0.68 -5.41
CA ILE A 246 19.59 -1.71 -6.12
C ILE A 246 18.15 -1.78 -5.55
N PRO A 247 17.11 -1.62 -6.39
CA PRO A 247 15.72 -1.80 -5.97
C PRO A 247 15.40 -3.30 -5.88
N PHE A 248 15.45 -3.86 -4.67
CA PHE A 248 15.00 -5.23 -4.42
C PHE A 248 13.50 -5.27 -4.22
N GLU A 249 12.80 -5.98 -5.10
CA GLU A 249 11.37 -6.26 -4.98
C GLU A 249 11.17 -7.47 -4.09
N ILE A 250 10.46 -7.29 -2.98
CA ILE A 250 10.20 -8.32 -1.99
C ILE A 250 8.71 -8.61 -2.00
N THR A 251 8.35 -9.86 -2.27
CA THR A 251 6.95 -10.31 -2.38
C THR A 251 6.68 -11.48 -1.45
N PHE A 252 5.55 -11.42 -0.74
CA PHE A 252 5.12 -12.42 0.26
C PHE A 252 3.91 -13.21 -0.25
N PHE A 253 4.03 -14.53 -0.30
CA PHE A 253 2.99 -15.43 -0.77
C PHE A 253 2.55 -16.42 0.31
N ASP A 254 1.27 -16.73 0.32
CA ASP A 254 0.74 -17.89 1.07
C ASP A 254 1.01 -19.20 0.30
N GLN A 255 0.55 -20.32 0.87
CA GLN A 255 0.72 -21.65 0.27
C GLN A 255 -0.03 -21.83 -1.05
N ASP A 256 -1.05 -21.02 -1.30
CA ASP A 256 -1.89 -21.04 -2.50
C ASP A 256 -1.40 -20.05 -3.56
N ARG A 257 -0.25 -19.39 -3.34
CA ARG A 257 0.35 -18.37 -4.20
C ARG A 257 -0.43 -17.07 -4.28
N ASN A 258 -1.28 -16.79 -3.30
CA ASN A 258 -1.89 -15.46 -3.15
C ASN A 258 -0.93 -14.54 -2.40
N LEU A 259 -1.01 -13.25 -2.71
CA LEU A 259 -0.27 -12.23 -1.99
C LEU A 259 -0.79 -12.11 -0.55
N ILE A 260 0.11 -12.16 0.42
CA ILE A 260 -0.21 -11.89 1.82
C ILE A 260 -0.19 -10.38 2.01
N LYS A 261 -1.37 -9.77 2.16
CA LYS A 261 -1.51 -8.31 2.32
C LYS A 261 -1.19 -7.86 3.75
N ASP A 262 -0.95 -6.55 3.88
CA ASP A 262 -0.68 -5.86 5.15
C ASP A 262 0.43 -6.50 5.98
N VAL A 263 1.51 -6.93 5.31
CA VAL A 263 2.65 -7.57 5.95
C VAL A 263 3.51 -6.54 6.68
N ARG A 264 3.97 -6.89 7.88
CA ARG A 264 5.06 -6.19 8.58
C ARG A 264 6.30 -7.05 8.63
N TYR A 265 7.39 -6.51 8.09
CA TYR A 265 8.64 -7.26 7.97
C TYR A 265 9.88 -6.41 8.29
N ALA A 266 11.00 -7.07 8.52
CA ALA A 266 12.31 -6.45 8.61
C ALA A 266 13.29 -7.20 7.73
N TYR A 267 14.39 -6.55 7.38
CA TYR A 267 15.49 -7.20 6.68
C TYR A 267 16.86 -6.75 7.16
N GLN A 268 17.84 -7.63 6.98
CA GLN A 268 19.26 -7.36 7.17
C GLN A 268 20.06 -7.93 6.01
N LEU A 269 20.99 -7.15 5.47
CA LEU A 269 21.93 -7.62 4.46
C LEU A 269 23.31 -7.83 5.09
N PHE A 270 23.91 -8.98 4.82
CA PHE A 270 25.25 -9.36 5.27
C PHE A 270 26.17 -9.57 4.07
N ASP A 271 27.44 -9.18 4.20
CA ASP A 271 28.48 -9.56 3.25
C ASP A 271 28.98 -11.01 3.48
N SER A 272 29.91 -11.44 2.64
CA SER A 272 30.49 -12.79 2.70
C SER A 272 31.30 -13.10 3.96
N ASN A 273 31.58 -12.11 4.81
CA ASN A 273 32.25 -12.28 6.11
C ASN A 273 31.27 -12.13 7.28
N ASP A 274 29.96 -12.25 7.04
CA ASP A 274 28.89 -12.06 8.03
C ASP A 274 28.86 -10.65 8.64
N LYS A 275 29.44 -9.65 7.96
CA LYS A 275 29.33 -8.25 8.40
C LYS A 275 28.01 -7.68 7.91
N VAL A 276 27.24 -7.10 8.83
CA VAL A 276 26.02 -6.36 8.51
C VAL A 276 26.36 -5.13 7.66
N ILE A 277 25.74 -5.05 6.48
CA ILE A 277 25.81 -3.92 5.55
C ILE A 277 24.65 -2.95 5.81
N VAL A 278 23.44 -3.47 5.92
CA VAL A 278 22.24 -2.67 6.21
C VAL A 278 21.29 -3.44 7.12
N THR A 279 20.52 -2.70 7.90
CA THR A 279 19.41 -3.21 8.71
C THR A 279 18.27 -2.22 8.61
N ASN A 280 17.08 -2.72 8.30
CA ASN A 280 15.85 -1.93 8.36
C ASN A 280 14.76 -2.75 9.06
N LYS A 281 14.20 -2.17 10.11
CA LYS A 281 13.20 -2.81 10.99
C LYS A 281 11.92 -1.98 11.11
N GLY A 282 11.73 -1.00 10.23
CA GLY A 282 10.72 0.04 10.40
C GLY A 282 11.15 1.10 11.42
N ASP A 283 10.38 2.18 11.45
CA ASP A 283 10.60 3.39 12.25
C ASP A 283 9.59 3.54 13.40
N ASP A 284 8.46 2.83 13.37
CA ASP A 284 7.45 2.82 14.43
C ASP A 284 7.84 1.87 15.58
N PRO A 285 8.16 2.40 16.79
CA PRO A 285 8.51 1.57 17.94
C PRO A 285 7.31 0.79 18.51
N ASN A 286 6.08 1.27 18.30
CA ASN A 286 4.86 0.64 18.79
C ASN A 286 4.34 -0.42 17.83
N ASN A 287 4.70 -0.31 16.54
CA ASN A 287 4.29 -1.24 15.51
C ASN A 287 5.49 -1.65 14.63
N PRO A 288 6.37 -2.53 15.14
CA PRO A 288 7.64 -2.82 14.50
C PRO A 288 7.45 -3.44 13.11
N GLY A 289 8.41 -3.18 12.23
CA GLY A 289 8.43 -3.66 10.85
C GLY A 289 8.07 -2.57 9.83
N ILE A 290 8.64 -2.74 8.65
CA ILE A 290 8.29 -2.03 7.42
C ILE A 290 6.95 -2.60 6.94
N GLN A 291 6.02 -1.73 6.56
CA GLN A 291 4.71 -2.15 6.06
C GLN A 291 4.74 -2.37 4.55
N ALA A 292 4.26 -3.54 4.10
CA ALA A 292 3.98 -3.88 2.72
C ALA A 292 2.47 -4.10 2.56
N ILE A 293 1.74 -3.04 2.16
CA ILE A 293 0.26 -3.01 2.13
C ILE A 293 -0.30 -4.09 1.21
N GLU A 294 0.28 -4.23 0.02
CA GLU A 294 -0.19 -5.21 -0.98
C GLU A 294 0.52 -6.57 -0.86
N GLY A 295 1.40 -6.77 0.12
CA GLY A 295 2.28 -7.95 0.16
C GLY A 295 3.45 -7.88 -0.82
N LEU A 296 3.64 -6.73 -1.47
CA LEU A 296 4.82 -6.38 -2.24
C LEU A 296 5.43 -5.09 -1.69
N ASP A 297 6.75 -4.97 -1.77
CA ASP A 297 7.47 -3.75 -1.43
C ASP A 297 8.79 -3.69 -2.20
N ILE A 298 9.36 -2.49 -2.32
CA ILE A 298 10.68 -2.28 -2.94
C ILE A 298 11.63 -1.74 -1.87
N GLN A 299 12.80 -2.32 -1.75
CA GLN A 299 13.85 -1.82 -0.86
C GLN A 299 15.09 -1.47 -1.68
N ASN A 300 15.37 -0.17 -1.76
CA ASN A 300 16.60 0.33 -2.36
C ASN A 300 17.75 0.08 -1.38
N ILE A 301 18.71 -0.74 -1.80
CA ILE A 301 19.88 -1.09 -0.99
C ILE A 301 21.15 -0.82 -1.78
N MET A 302 21.99 0.08 -1.25
CA MET A 302 23.33 0.34 -1.77
C MET A 302 24.24 -0.88 -1.57
N ILE A 303 24.72 -1.46 -2.69
CA ILE A 303 25.65 -2.58 -2.66
C ILE A 303 27.07 -2.07 -2.85
N PRO A 304 27.98 -2.18 -1.85
CA PRO A 304 29.28 -1.50 -1.92
C PRO A 304 30.28 -2.17 -2.87
N LYS A 305 30.17 -3.48 -3.08
CA LYS A 305 31.14 -4.30 -3.83
C LYS A 305 30.48 -5.47 -4.53
N GLN A 306 31.09 -5.96 -5.60
CA GLN A 306 30.69 -7.21 -6.23
C GLN A 306 30.90 -8.40 -5.27
N GLY A 307 30.05 -9.41 -5.35
CA GLY A 307 30.20 -10.64 -4.56
C GLY A 307 28.87 -11.25 -4.11
N THR A 308 28.99 -12.21 -3.19
CA THR A 308 27.85 -12.90 -2.59
C THR A 308 27.46 -12.22 -1.28
N TYR A 309 26.15 -12.05 -1.10
CA TYR A 309 25.51 -11.48 0.07
C TYR A 309 24.45 -12.45 0.61
N ARG A 310 24.09 -12.26 1.89
CA ARG A 310 22.95 -12.93 2.51
C ARG A 310 21.93 -11.87 2.92
N LEU A 311 20.71 -11.97 2.40
CA LEU A 311 19.58 -11.16 2.82
C LEU A 311 18.71 -11.97 3.77
N ASP A 312 18.70 -11.59 5.04
CA ASP A 312 17.81 -12.16 6.04
C ASP A 312 16.53 -11.33 6.07
N ILE A 313 15.37 -11.99 5.94
CA ILE A 313 14.04 -11.36 5.98
C ILE A 313 13.25 -12.01 7.12
N ARG A 314 12.68 -11.18 7.99
CA ARG A 314 11.77 -11.61 9.06
C ARG A 314 10.40 -10.99 8.83
N LEU A 315 9.38 -11.83 8.69
CA LEU A 315 7.99 -11.42 8.76
C LEU A 315 7.55 -11.49 10.22
N TYR A 316 6.98 -10.40 10.73
CA TYR A 316 6.53 -10.32 12.10
C TYR A 316 5.05 -10.62 12.27
N GLY A 317 4.20 -10.19 11.34
CA GLY A 317 2.77 -10.48 11.34
C GLY A 317 2.03 -9.70 10.25
N THR A 318 0.71 -9.84 10.21
CA THR A 318 -0.15 -9.18 9.22
C THR A 318 -1.31 -8.42 9.85
N GLY A 319 -1.76 -7.37 9.15
CA GLY A 319 -2.93 -6.58 9.51
C GLY A 319 -2.80 -5.79 10.83
N ILE A 320 -3.91 -5.19 11.26
CA ILE A 320 -3.95 -4.30 12.43
C ILE A 320 -3.75 -5.07 13.75
N ASN A 321 -4.17 -6.34 13.79
CA ASN A 321 -4.04 -7.18 14.98
C ASN A 321 -2.69 -7.88 15.09
N TYR A 322 -1.80 -7.69 14.11
CA TYR A 322 -0.48 -8.31 14.07
C TYR A 322 -0.58 -9.84 14.12
N ASP A 323 -1.36 -10.43 13.22
CA ASP A 323 -1.57 -11.87 13.14
C ASP A 323 -0.26 -12.57 12.75
N GLU A 324 0.23 -13.45 13.62
CA GLU A 324 1.50 -14.16 13.46
C GLU A 324 1.38 -15.43 12.63
N THR A 325 0.20 -15.74 12.05
CA THR A 325 -0.03 -16.95 11.23
C THR A 325 1.02 -17.13 10.13
N TYR A 326 1.52 -16.04 9.56
CA TYR A 326 2.51 -16.02 8.48
C TYR A 326 3.92 -15.66 8.95
N ALA A 327 4.11 -15.41 10.25
CA ALA A 327 5.35 -14.89 10.81
C ALA A 327 6.46 -15.93 10.77
N GLY A 328 7.69 -15.46 10.55
CA GLY A 328 8.86 -16.33 10.46
C GLY A 328 10.07 -15.60 9.92
N ILE A 329 11.15 -16.34 9.71
CA ILE A 329 12.41 -15.82 9.21
C ILE A 329 12.95 -16.69 8.07
N THR A 330 13.69 -16.08 7.16
CA THR A 330 14.42 -16.78 6.10
C THR A 330 15.72 -16.06 5.75
N SER A 331 16.62 -16.77 5.10
CA SER A 331 17.91 -16.27 4.61
C SER A 331 18.05 -16.58 3.13
N LEU A 332 18.21 -15.55 2.30
CA LEU A 332 18.32 -15.67 0.86
C LEU A 332 19.75 -15.31 0.40
N PRO A 333 20.45 -16.20 -0.34
CA PRO A 333 21.72 -15.85 -0.96
C PRO A 333 21.47 -14.94 -2.18
N ILE A 334 22.26 -13.88 -2.31
CA ILE A 334 22.20 -12.93 -3.42
C ILE A 334 23.59 -12.81 -4.04
N GLU A 335 23.68 -12.89 -5.37
CA GLU A 335 24.93 -12.67 -6.10
C GLU A 335 24.83 -11.37 -6.89
N ILE A 336 25.77 -10.45 -6.63
CA ILE A 336 25.83 -9.15 -7.30
C ILE A 336 27.10 -9.08 -8.15
N GLY A 337 26.90 -8.74 -9.42
CA GLY A 337 27.94 -8.56 -10.43
C GLY A 337 28.77 -7.28 -10.24
N PRO A 338 29.72 -7.05 -11.15
CA PRO A 338 30.56 -5.85 -11.18
C PRO A 338 29.75 -4.57 -11.34
#